data_AF-A0A164NM82-F1
#
_entry.id   AF-A0A164NM82-F1
#
_cell.length_a   1.000
_cell.length_b   1.000
_cell.length_c   1.000
_cell.angle_alpha   90.00
_cell.angle_beta   90.00
_cell.angle_gamma   90.00
#
_symmetry.space_group_name_H-M   'P 1'
#
loop_
_entity.id
_entity.type
_entity.pdbx_description
1 polymer ?
#
loop_
_entity_poly.entity_id
_entity_poly.type
_entity_poly.pdbx_seq_one_letter_code
_entity_poly.pdbx_strand_id
1 'polypeptide(L)'
;MGRREKPLDGRSGPLAAFAGDLRKLRAAAGNPSYRQMASVAMYSPSVLSEAASGYRLPTLQVTQAFVRACGGDPAEWEHRWREVRGDKGFDQPEENSEDRHPDGAGHPRPSQLPIGPHDFVGRAAEFEGARAATARSGDSRVPLAIRGPAGIGKTAFALRFAHRLVDEFPDGQLWADMSAPEATPLEVMAGFLHALGVPPDRVPSDEMHRIGLYRSMLAERRVVVLLDDVRDEPQVRPLLARSLTSQILITSRSRLLGLDGVRRLTLAPLARSESLDLLRLLVGSDRVRSEHAAALRIADFCANLPLAVTIAGRKIAAQPGRRLGEVADRLAAGVTVANWLRIGDICLADSVLPAYLSLPPLAKHVVHMLAEGCDEVTPAGLAHDLHISIDTAEYAMDSLIDTGLLHRVSGPERYTLPALIGLLVAQETGRFAIRREPDTGELPVVRSAADSPFRV
;
A
#
# COMPACT_ATOMS: atom_id res chain seq x y z
N MET A 1 -21.86 25.00 29.35
CA MET A 1 -21.33 26.31 28.91
C MET A 1 -20.37 26.08 27.74
N GLY A 2 -20.59 26.74 26.61
CA GLY A 2 -19.74 26.60 25.41
C GLY A 2 -18.40 27.31 25.56
N ARG A 3 -17.35 26.73 24.95
CA ARG A 3 -16.00 27.32 24.89
C ARG A 3 -16.07 28.74 24.33
N ARG A 4 -15.53 29.73 25.07
CA ARG A 4 -15.50 31.14 24.64
C ARG A 4 -14.64 31.30 23.40
N GLU A 5 -15.14 32.05 22.43
CA GLU A 5 -14.42 32.36 21.19
C GLU A 5 -13.23 33.27 21.49
N LYS A 6 -12.11 33.07 20.78
CA LYS A 6 -10.97 33.99 20.87
C LYS A 6 -11.38 35.36 20.28
N PRO A 7 -10.94 36.48 20.88
CA PRO A 7 -11.14 37.82 20.33
C PRO A 7 -10.58 37.90 18.90
N LEU A 8 -11.25 38.64 18.03
CA LEU A 8 -10.74 38.99 16.69
C LEU A 8 -9.70 40.12 16.75
N ASP A 9 -9.42 40.64 17.96
CA ASP A 9 -8.60 41.82 18.22
C ASP A 9 -7.18 41.64 17.66
N GLY A 10 -6.78 42.56 16.78
CA GLY A 10 -5.47 42.61 16.14
C GLY A 10 -5.44 42.29 14.65
N ARG A 11 -6.56 41.95 14.01
CA ARG A 11 -6.62 41.68 12.55
C ARG A 11 -7.48 42.72 11.83
N SER A 12 -6.84 43.65 11.12
CA SER A 12 -7.52 44.57 10.21
C SER A 12 -7.46 44.01 8.79
N GLY A 13 -8.62 43.75 8.17
CA GLY A 13 -8.73 43.29 6.77
C GLY A 13 -10.10 42.70 6.41
N PRO A 14 -10.40 42.50 5.11
CA PRO A 14 -11.72 42.05 4.63
C PRO A 14 -12.18 40.71 5.24
N LEU A 15 -11.26 39.78 5.52
CA LEU A 15 -11.56 38.49 6.14
C LEU A 15 -11.95 38.58 7.61
N ALA A 16 -11.32 39.50 8.35
CA ALA A 16 -11.65 39.74 9.76
C ALA A 16 -13.02 40.42 9.88
N ALA A 17 -13.33 41.34 8.96
CA ALA A 17 -14.65 41.95 8.84
C ALA A 17 -15.73 40.90 8.51
N PHE A 18 -15.49 40.06 7.50
CA PHE A 18 -16.41 38.99 7.10
C PHE A 18 -16.69 37.98 8.23
N ALA A 19 -15.64 37.53 8.93
CA ALA A 19 -15.80 36.65 10.09
C ALA A 19 -16.49 37.34 11.27
N GLY A 20 -16.23 38.63 11.48
CA GLY A 20 -16.94 39.46 12.46
C GLY A 20 -18.43 39.53 12.17
N ASP A 21 -18.81 39.67 10.90
CA ASP A 21 -20.21 39.71 10.48
C ASP A 21 -20.89 38.34 10.61
N LEU A 22 -20.20 37.22 10.35
CA LEU A 22 -20.73 35.88 10.64
C LEU A 22 -21.01 35.70 12.14
N ARG A 23 -20.15 36.23 13.02
CA ARG A 23 -20.39 36.21 14.47
C ARG A 23 -21.56 37.09 14.87
N LYS A 24 -21.75 38.26 14.24
CA LYS A 24 -22.94 39.11 14.46
C LYS A 24 -24.22 38.41 14.03
N LEU A 25 -24.22 37.75 12.88
CA LEU A 25 -25.36 36.96 12.40
C LEU A 25 -25.72 35.86 13.41
N ARG A 26 -24.73 35.13 13.91
CA ARG A 26 -24.95 34.11 14.94
C ARG A 26 -25.48 34.72 16.24
N ALA A 27 -24.96 35.87 16.66
CA ALA A 27 -25.45 36.56 17.85
C ALA A 27 -26.92 37.00 17.70
N ALA A 28 -27.31 37.52 16.53
CA ALA A 28 -28.69 37.90 16.21
C ALA A 28 -29.63 36.68 16.20
N ALA A 29 -29.14 35.50 15.84
CA ALA A 29 -29.88 34.24 15.86
C ALA A 29 -30.04 33.61 17.27
N GLY A 30 -29.75 34.35 18.34
CA GLY A 30 -29.79 33.85 19.72
C GLY A 30 -28.52 33.11 20.16
N ASN A 31 -27.42 33.30 19.43
CA ASN A 31 -26.09 32.73 19.70
C ASN A 31 -26.08 31.19 19.86
N PRO A 32 -26.67 30.43 18.90
CA PRO A 32 -26.64 28.98 18.94
C PRO A 32 -25.19 28.48 18.99
N SER A 33 -24.94 27.45 19.79
CA SER A 33 -23.63 26.81 19.82
C SER A 33 -23.32 26.19 18.44
N TYR A 34 -22.03 26.09 18.10
CA TYR A 34 -21.63 25.41 16.87
C TYR A 34 -22.12 23.95 16.78
N ARG A 35 -22.38 23.30 17.92
CA ARG A 35 -23.03 21.97 17.95
C ARG A 35 -24.50 22.02 17.54
N GLN A 36 -25.24 23.03 17.98
CA GLN A 36 -26.64 23.24 17.57
C GLN A 36 -26.74 23.65 16.10
N MET A 37 -25.76 24.42 15.61
CA MET A 37 -25.71 24.74 14.18
C MET A 37 -25.35 23.50 13.35
N ALA A 38 -24.43 22.65 13.82
CA ALA A 38 -24.00 21.45 13.12
C ALA A 38 -25.13 20.43 12.90
N SER A 39 -26.14 20.37 13.78
CA SER A 39 -27.30 19.48 13.59
C SER A 39 -28.20 19.87 12.42
N VAL A 40 -28.01 21.07 11.85
CA VAL A 40 -28.79 21.58 10.70
C VAL A 40 -27.90 21.87 9.49
N ALA A 41 -26.64 22.24 9.72
CA ALA A 41 -25.72 22.69 8.67
C ALA A 41 -25.04 21.55 7.87
N MET A 42 -25.18 20.27 8.26
CA MET A 42 -24.43 19.14 7.67
C MET A 42 -22.90 19.29 7.72
N TYR A 43 -22.38 20.25 8.49
CA TYR A 43 -20.96 20.50 8.74
C TYR A 43 -20.65 20.37 10.23
N SER A 44 -19.43 19.96 10.56
CA SER A 44 -19.03 19.74 11.95
C SER A 44 -18.97 21.06 12.75
N PRO A 45 -19.07 20.99 14.09
CA PRO A 45 -18.93 22.18 14.94
C PRO A 45 -17.58 22.89 14.78
N SER A 46 -16.52 22.16 14.42
CA SER A 46 -15.19 22.73 14.18
C SER A 46 -15.13 23.53 12.88
N VAL A 47 -15.74 23.04 11.79
CA VAL A 47 -15.82 23.75 10.51
C VAL A 47 -16.59 25.06 10.65
N LEU A 48 -17.72 25.05 11.38
CA LEU A 48 -18.48 26.26 11.65
C LEU A 48 -17.72 27.23 12.57
N SER A 49 -16.98 26.70 13.55
CA SER A 49 -16.12 27.52 14.41
C SER A 49 -14.94 28.14 13.66
N GLU A 50 -14.40 27.44 12.69
CA GLU A 50 -13.35 27.95 11.82
C GLU A 50 -13.89 28.99 10.84
N ALA A 51 -15.11 28.80 10.33
CA ALA A 51 -15.74 29.76 9.43
C ALA A 51 -15.85 31.17 10.03
N ALA A 52 -16.14 31.24 11.33
CA ALA A 52 -16.23 32.49 12.09
C ALA A 52 -14.89 32.91 12.74
N SER A 53 -13.77 32.28 12.38
CA SER A 53 -12.48 32.53 13.04
C SER A 53 -11.70 33.72 12.46
N GLY A 54 -11.95 34.10 11.21
CA GLY A 54 -11.21 35.17 10.52
C GLY A 54 -9.78 34.80 10.14
N TYR A 55 -9.43 33.50 10.08
CA TYR A 55 -8.13 33.03 9.56
C TYR A 55 -8.12 32.85 8.04
N ARG A 56 -9.24 32.39 7.46
CA ARG A 56 -9.41 32.16 6.03
C ARG A 56 -10.85 32.47 5.62
N LEU A 57 -11.06 32.82 4.36
CA LEU A 57 -12.42 32.93 3.83
C LEU A 57 -13.05 31.52 3.83
N PRO A 58 -14.20 31.29 4.48
CA PRO A 58 -14.88 29.99 4.41
C PRO A 58 -15.33 29.71 2.97
N THR A 59 -15.55 28.46 2.59
CA THR A 59 -16.12 28.19 1.26
C THR A 59 -17.54 28.77 1.16
N LEU A 60 -18.02 29.01 -0.06
CA LEU A 60 -19.38 29.47 -0.27
C LEU A 60 -20.40 28.49 0.35
N GLN A 61 -20.16 27.19 0.25
CA GLN A 61 -21.04 26.16 0.83
C GLN A 61 -21.06 26.19 2.36
N VAL A 62 -19.90 26.35 3.02
CA VAL A 62 -19.82 26.49 4.48
C VAL A 62 -20.47 27.81 4.93
N THR A 63 -20.26 28.90 4.18
CA THR A 63 -20.90 30.19 4.42
C THR A 63 -22.43 30.06 4.33
N GLN A 64 -22.95 29.46 3.26
CA GLN A 64 -24.39 29.26 3.07
C GLN A 64 -24.97 28.36 4.17
N ALA A 65 -24.28 27.28 4.57
CA ALA A 65 -24.74 26.40 5.63
C ALA A 65 -24.72 27.07 7.01
N PHE A 66 -23.71 27.87 7.30
CA PHE A 66 -23.64 28.69 8.51
C PHE A 66 -24.80 29.70 8.54
N VAL A 67 -25.03 30.40 7.43
CA VAL A 67 -26.07 31.41 7.30
C VAL A 67 -27.46 30.80 7.44
N ARG A 68 -27.72 29.66 6.80
CA ARG A 68 -28.98 28.89 6.97
C ARG A 68 -29.17 28.44 8.41
N ALA A 69 -28.13 27.95 9.07
CA ALA A 69 -28.20 27.53 10.48
C ALA A 69 -28.43 28.70 11.45
N CYS A 70 -28.17 29.93 11.02
CA CYS A 70 -28.47 31.16 11.77
C CYS A 70 -29.73 31.90 11.26
N GLY A 71 -30.47 31.33 10.30
CA GLY A 71 -31.70 31.94 9.76
C GLY A 71 -31.48 33.19 8.89
N GLY A 72 -30.26 33.41 8.37
CA GLY A 72 -29.98 34.49 7.42
C GLY A 72 -30.25 34.10 5.96
N ASP A 73 -30.23 35.08 5.05
CA ASP A 73 -30.45 34.88 3.62
C ASP A 73 -29.16 34.40 2.89
N PRO A 74 -29.12 33.19 2.33
CA PRO A 74 -27.95 32.68 1.62
C PRO A 74 -27.56 33.48 0.37
N ALA A 75 -28.52 34.14 -0.30
CA ALA A 75 -28.25 34.88 -1.53
C ALA A 75 -27.52 36.20 -1.25
N GLU A 76 -27.91 36.90 -0.19
CA GLU A 76 -27.22 38.09 0.31
C GLU A 76 -25.77 37.77 0.70
N TRP A 77 -25.58 36.67 1.43
CA TRP A 77 -24.27 36.25 1.90
C TRP A 77 -23.37 35.70 0.80
N GLU A 78 -23.94 35.18 -0.28
CA GLU A 78 -23.21 34.83 -1.50
C GLU A 78 -22.67 36.07 -2.22
N HIS A 79 -23.44 37.16 -2.29
CA HIS A 79 -22.96 38.42 -2.86
C HIS A 79 -21.77 38.98 -2.05
N ARG A 80 -21.91 39.06 -0.73
CA ARG A 80 -20.84 39.50 0.19
C ARG A 80 -19.59 38.61 0.11
N TRP A 81 -19.79 37.30 -0.02
CA TRP A 81 -18.69 36.36 -0.20
C TRP A 81 -17.93 36.60 -1.50
N ARG A 82 -18.65 36.91 -2.59
CA ARG A 82 -18.05 37.26 -3.89
C ARG A 82 -17.32 38.61 -3.86
N GLU A 83 -17.82 39.59 -3.13
CA GLU A 83 -17.12 40.88 -2.92
C GLU A 83 -15.79 40.69 -2.19
N VAL A 84 -15.78 39.91 -1.09
CA VAL A 84 -14.55 39.61 -0.35
C VAL A 84 -13.58 38.76 -1.16
N ARG A 85 -14.08 37.91 -2.08
CA ARG A 85 -13.25 37.18 -3.05
C ARG A 85 -12.74 38.06 -4.20
N GLY A 86 -13.51 39.06 -4.61
CA GLY A 86 -13.24 39.93 -5.77
C GLY A 86 -12.29 41.08 -5.47
N ASP A 87 -12.21 41.55 -4.22
CA ASP A 87 -11.34 42.65 -3.82
C ASP A 87 -9.89 42.15 -3.56
N LYS A 88 -9.18 41.97 -4.69
CA LYS A 88 -7.75 41.63 -4.92
C LYS A 88 -7.31 40.14 -4.85
N GLY A 89 -7.08 39.58 -6.04
CA GLY A 89 -5.76 39.00 -6.38
C GLY A 89 -5.56 37.49 -6.27
N PHE A 90 -6.54 36.65 -6.57
CA PHE A 90 -6.34 35.18 -6.63
C PHE A 90 -7.00 34.58 -7.88
N ASP A 91 -6.32 34.74 -9.03
CA ASP A 91 -6.33 33.89 -10.24
C ASP A 91 -6.07 34.75 -11.49
N GLN A 92 -4.82 34.79 -11.95
CA GLN A 92 -4.49 34.70 -13.39
C GLN A 92 -3.19 33.90 -13.55
N PRO A 93 -3.09 33.00 -14.53
CA PRO A 93 -1.90 32.20 -14.77
C PRO A 93 -0.94 33.00 -15.65
N GLU A 94 0.21 33.39 -15.10
CA GLU A 94 1.35 33.81 -15.92
C GLU A 94 2.57 32.95 -15.60
N GLU A 95 3.19 32.55 -16.69
CA GLU A 95 4.25 31.57 -16.82
C GLU A 95 5.58 32.09 -16.24
N ASN A 96 6.31 31.13 -15.69
CA ASN A 96 7.75 31.11 -15.45
C ASN A 96 8.36 31.85 -14.25
N SER A 97 9.21 31.04 -13.63
CA SER A 97 10.42 31.34 -12.85
C SER A 97 10.24 31.73 -11.38
N GLU A 98 10.57 30.73 -10.54
CA GLU A 98 11.50 30.87 -9.42
C GLU A 98 11.22 32.03 -8.46
N ASP A 99 10.29 31.82 -7.54
CA ASP A 99 10.59 32.11 -6.13
C ASP A 99 9.68 31.34 -5.18
N ARG A 100 10.31 30.48 -4.38
CA ARG A 100 9.70 29.85 -3.21
C ARG A 100 9.34 30.95 -2.22
N HIS A 101 8.06 31.31 -2.11
CA HIS A 101 7.56 32.05 -0.95
C HIS A 101 6.50 31.23 -0.17
N PRO A 102 6.74 30.99 1.13
CA PRO A 102 5.84 30.27 2.01
C PRO A 102 4.85 31.25 2.66
N ASP A 103 3.54 31.00 2.56
CA ASP A 103 2.55 31.68 3.41
C ASP A 103 1.28 30.79 3.51
N GLY A 104 0.70 30.47 4.68
CA GLY A 104 1.00 30.83 6.06
C GLY A 104 0.54 29.72 7.04
N ALA A 105 1.16 29.70 8.23
CA ALA A 105 1.05 28.69 9.29
C ALA A 105 1.74 27.33 9.04
N GLY A 106 3.07 27.36 8.85
CA GLY A 106 3.97 26.72 9.80
C GLY A 106 4.17 25.19 9.79
N HIS A 107 3.63 24.43 8.84
CA HIS A 107 4.03 23.03 8.65
C HIS A 107 4.61 22.80 7.26
N PRO A 108 5.79 22.15 7.16
CA PRO A 108 6.34 21.78 5.86
C PRO A 108 5.37 20.82 5.17
N ARG A 109 5.25 20.96 3.84
CA ARG A 109 4.49 20.01 3.04
C ARG A 109 5.05 18.60 3.26
N PRO A 110 4.22 17.59 3.56
CA PRO A 110 4.72 16.26 3.84
C PRO A 110 5.44 15.71 2.62
N SER A 111 6.68 15.26 2.82
CA SER A 111 7.50 14.58 1.82
C SER A 111 7.92 13.22 2.37
N GLN A 112 6.96 12.33 2.57
CA GLN A 112 7.15 11.08 3.30
C GLN A 112 7.52 9.87 2.43
N LEU A 113 7.44 9.95 1.09
CA LEU A 113 7.80 8.78 0.27
C LEU A 113 9.27 8.43 0.49
N PRO A 114 9.57 7.15 0.80
CA PRO A 114 10.92 6.65 0.80
C PRO A 114 11.63 6.91 -0.53
N ILE A 115 12.97 6.86 -0.49
CA ILE A 115 13.79 6.88 -1.70
C ILE A 115 13.33 5.72 -2.59
N GLY A 116 12.95 6.06 -3.83
CA GLY A 116 12.56 5.05 -4.82
C GLY A 116 13.74 4.15 -5.20
N PRO A 117 13.48 2.93 -5.70
CA PRO A 117 14.54 2.03 -6.14
C PRO A 117 15.37 2.68 -7.24
N HIS A 118 16.70 2.69 -7.07
CA HIS A 118 17.64 3.12 -8.12
C HIS A 118 17.68 2.11 -9.28
N ASP A 119 17.60 0.82 -8.95
CA ASP A 119 17.65 -0.29 -9.90
C ASP A 119 16.23 -0.69 -10.34
N PHE A 120 15.60 0.12 -11.20
CA PHE A 120 14.24 -0.13 -11.69
C PHE A 120 14.22 -0.25 -13.22
N VAL A 121 13.69 -1.35 -13.73
CA VAL A 121 13.66 -1.68 -15.16
C VAL A 121 12.26 -2.16 -15.57
N GLY A 122 11.88 -1.85 -16.81
CA GLY A 122 10.66 -2.38 -17.43
C GLY A 122 9.37 -1.74 -16.92
N ARG A 123 8.28 -2.51 -16.97
CA ARG A 123 6.94 -2.16 -16.43
C ARG A 123 6.18 -1.06 -17.17
N ALA A 124 6.49 -0.82 -18.45
CA ALA A 124 5.86 0.24 -19.23
C ALA A 124 4.33 0.05 -19.32
N ALA A 125 3.87 -1.17 -19.62
CA ALA A 125 2.45 -1.48 -19.72
C ALA A 125 1.73 -1.30 -18.38
N GLU A 126 2.35 -1.69 -17.27
CA GLU A 126 1.80 -1.53 -15.93
C GLU A 126 1.76 -0.05 -15.52
N PHE A 127 2.74 0.77 -15.92
CA PHE A 127 2.69 2.21 -15.71
C PHE A 127 1.52 2.85 -16.46
N GLU A 128 1.31 2.50 -17.73
CA GLU A 128 0.18 2.98 -18.51
C GLU A 128 -1.15 2.52 -17.89
N GLY A 129 -1.23 1.26 -17.47
CA GLY A 129 -2.39 0.73 -16.75
C GLY A 129 -2.65 1.46 -15.42
N ALA A 130 -1.61 1.76 -14.65
CA ALA A 130 -1.73 2.52 -13.40
C ALA A 130 -2.16 3.97 -13.65
N ARG A 131 -1.63 4.62 -14.69
CA ARG A 131 -2.02 5.99 -15.10
C ARG A 131 -3.49 6.01 -15.53
N ALA A 132 -3.91 5.08 -16.37
CA ALA A 132 -5.31 4.93 -16.77
C ALA A 132 -6.25 4.61 -15.59
N ALA A 133 -5.76 3.85 -14.61
CA ALA A 133 -6.53 3.52 -13.41
C ALA A 133 -6.67 4.70 -12.42
N THR A 134 -5.66 5.56 -12.32
CA THR A 134 -5.65 6.73 -11.42
C THR A 134 -6.14 8.02 -12.07
N ALA A 135 -6.36 8.00 -13.38
CA ALA A 135 -7.06 9.05 -14.10
C ALA A 135 -8.44 9.31 -13.46
N ARG A 136 -8.84 10.58 -13.44
CA ARG A 136 -10.14 10.99 -12.90
C ARG A 136 -11.26 10.32 -13.68
N SER A 137 -12.16 9.63 -12.99
CA SER A 137 -13.31 8.97 -13.58
C SER A 137 -14.57 9.64 -13.03
N GLY A 138 -15.15 10.57 -13.80
CA GLY A 138 -16.24 11.43 -13.32
C GLY A 138 -15.82 12.30 -12.13
N ASP A 139 -16.61 12.25 -11.05
CA ASP A 139 -16.47 13.10 -9.86
C ASP A 139 -15.53 12.57 -8.76
N SER A 140 -14.61 11.64 -9.06
CA SER A 140 -13.59 11.23 -8.06
C SER A 140 -12.39 10.50 -8.66
N ARG A 141 -11.24 10.59 -7.97
CA ARG A 141 -10.13 9.64 -8.12
C ARG A 141 -10.43 8.37 -7.33
N VAL A 142 -10.16 7.23 -7.94
CA VAL A 142 -10.43 5.90 -7.37
C VAL A 142 -9.13 5.35 -6.78
N PRO A 143 -9.12 4.82 -5.55
CA PRO A 143 -7.95 4.14 -5.01
C PRO A 143 -7.46 3.02 -5.94
N LEU A 144 -6.13 2.88 -6.06
CA LEU A 144 -5.49 1.84 -6.86
C LEU A 144 -4.75 0.86 -5.95
N ALA A 145 -5.15 -0.41 -5.97
CA ALA A 145 -4.44 -1.50 -5.35
C ALA A 145 -3.52 -2.21 -6.35
N ILE A 146 -2.22 -2.12 -6.09
CA ILE A 146 -1.13 -2.78 -6.81
C ILE A 146 -0.85 -4.10 -6.09
N ARG A 147 -1.04 -5.20 -6.82
CA ARG A 147 -1.03 -6.54 -6.25
C ARG A 147 -0.08 -7.44 -6.99
N GLY A 148 0.25 -8.55 -6.36
CA GLY A 148 1.10 -9.55 -6.94
C GLY A 148 1.93 -10.28 -5.89
N PRO A 149 2.67 -11.28 -6.34
CA PRO A 149 3.37 -12.19 -5.45
C PRO A 149 4.53 -11.57 -4.68
N ALA A 150 5.09 -12.35 -3.75
CA ALA A 150 6.29 -11.97 -3.01
C ALA A 150 7.47 -11.72 -3.98
N GLY A 151 8.30 -10.70 -3.69
CA GLY A 151 9.47 -10.37 -4.52
C GLY A 151 9.19 -9.78 -5.91
N ILE A 152 7.91 -9.57 -6.29
CA ILE A 152 7.52 -9.07 -7.62
C ILE A 152 7.80 -7.57 -7.86
N GLY A 153 8.15 -6.84 -6.78
CA GLY A 153 8.46 -5.41 -6.84
C GLY A 153 7.25 -4.47 -6.68
N LYS A 154 6.21 -4.85 -5.92
CA LYS A 154 5.03 -3.98 -5.66
C LYS A 154 5.42 -2.63 -5.05
N THR A 155 6.17 -2.64 -3.94
CA THR A 155 6.69 -1.44 -3.27
C THR A 155 7.52 -0.58 -4.22
N ALA A 156 8.47 -1.21 -4.92
CA ALA A 156 9.32 -0.56 -5.91
C ALA A 156 8.50 0.14 -7.02
N PHE A 157 7.51 -0.55 -7.57
CA PHE A 157 6.62 0.00 -8.59
C PHE A 157 5.75 1.14 -8.04
N ALA A 158 5.13 0.95 -6.87
CA ALA A 158 4.26 1.93 -6.25
C ALA A 158 5.01 3.21 -5.87
N LEU A 159 6.20 3.10 -5.28
CA LEU A 159 7.07 4.24 -5.00
C LEU A 159 7.45 4.96 -6.28
N ARG A 160 7.91 4.25 -7.31
CA ARG A 160 8.29 4.87 -8.59
C ARG A 160 7.10 5.56 -9.25
N PHE A 161 5.91 4.98 -9.16
CA PHE A 161 4.68 5.57 -9.67
C PHE A 161 4.27 6.80 -8.86
N ALA A 162 4.28 6.71 -7.54
CA ALA A 162 3.96 7.82 -6.64
C ALA A 162 4.91 9.01 -6.84
N HIS A 163 6.23 8.76 -6.97
CA HIS A 163 7.23 9.78 -7.30
C HIS A 163 6.94 10.47 -8.65
N ARG A 164 6.43 9.74 -9.66
CA ARG A 164 6.00 10.32 -10.95
C ARG A 164 4.70 11.11 -10.88
N LEU A 165 3.94 10.97 -9.79
CA LEU A 165 2.70 11.69 -9.56
C LEU A 165 2.91 12.95 -8.73
N VAL A 166 4.06 13.13 -8.06
CA VAL A 166 4.28 14.21 -7.06
C VAL A 166 3.89 15.60 -7.59
N ASP A 167 4.23 15.93 -8.84
CA ASP A 167 3.90 17.22 -9.45
C ASP A 167 2.39 17.47 -9.60
N GLU A 168 1.58 16.40 -9.67
CA GLU A 168 0.11 16.49 -9.69
C GLU A 168 -0.50 16.71 -8.28
N PHE A 169 0.29 16.51 -7.22
CA PHE A 169 -0.16 16.54 -5.82
C PHE A 169 0.67 17.55 -5.00
N PRO A 170 0.46 18.86 -5.23
CA PRO A 170 1.31 19.92 -4.68
C PRO A 170 1.23 20.10 -3.16
N ASP A 171 0.21 19.53 -2.51
CA ASP A 171 0.07 19.60 -1.05
C ASP A 171 0.89 18.53 -0.32
N GLY A 172 1.51 17.60 -1.05
CA GLY A 172 2.50 16.66 -0.52
C GLY A 172 2.15 15.20 -0.70
N GLN A 173 2.95 14.36 -0.05
CA GLN A 173 2.94 12.92 -0.17
C GLN A 173 2.99 12.26 1.21
N LEU A 174 2.12 11.29 1.43
CA LEU A 174 1.99 10.53 2.66
C LEU A 174 2.33 9.07 2.41
N TRP A 175 3.05 8.46 3.36
CA TRP A 175 3.47 7.07 3.26
C TRP A 175 3.35 6.36 4.60
N ALA A 176 2.87 5.12 4.56
CA ALA A 176 2.88 4.22 5.70
C ALA A 176 3.27 2.81 5.26
N ASP A 177 4.21 2.21 6.00
CA ASP A 177 4.46 0.77 5.98
C ASP A 177 3.41 0.09 6.85
N MET A 178 2.51 -0.66 6.21
CA MET A 178 1.41 -1.36 6.86
C MET A 178 1.83 -2.76 7.35
N SER A 179 3.06 -3.20 7.07
CA SER A 179 3.61 -4.43 7.64
C SER A 179 4.14 -4.24 9.06
N ALA A 180 4.43 -2.99 9.45
CA ALA A 180 4.93 -2.67 10.79
C ALA A 180 3.89 -3.04 11.87
N PRO A 181 4.30 -3.67 12.99
CA PRO A 181 3.39 -4.08 14.06
C PRO A 181 2.51 -2.94 14.63
N GLU A 182 3.06 -1.74 14.70
CA GLU A 182 2.43 -0.51 15.16
C GLU A 182 1.61 0.25 14.09
N ALA A 183 1.48 -0.30 12.88
CA ALA A 183 0.72 0.34 11.80
C ALA A 183 -0.77 0.02 11.88
N THR A 184 -1.41 0.35 13.02
CA THR A 184 -2.88 0.29 13.08
C THR A 184 -3.49 1.41 12.22
N PRO A 185 -4.71 1.23 11.67
CA PRO A 185 -5.34 2.25 10.83
C PRO A 185 -5.48 3.60 11.54
N LEU A 186 -5.75 3.58 12.84
CA LEU A 186 -5.92 4.77 13.67
C LEU A 186 -4.61 5.51 13.95
N GLU A 187 -3.50 4.79 14.13
CA GLU A 187 -2.17 5.36 14.35
C GLU A 187 -1.62 5.97 13.05
N VAL A 188 -1.73 5.24 11.94
CA VAL A 188 -1.37 5.75 10.60
C VAL A 188 -2.13 7.04 10.29
N MET A 189 -3.44 7.05 10.55
CA MET A 189 -4.29 8.22 10.32
C MET A 189 -3.93 9.40 11.23
N ALA A 190 -3.58 9.16 12.49
CA ALA A 190 -3.10 10.21 13.38
C ALA A 190 -1.78 10.81 12.87
N GLY A 191 -0.85 9.97 12.42
CA GLY A 191 0.40 10.41 11.79
C GLY A 191 0.17 11.24 10.53
N PHE A 192 -0.76 10.82 9.67
CA PHE A 192 -1.15 11.56 8.46
C PHE A 192 -1.82 12.90 8.78
N LEU A 193 -2.76 12.92 9.72
CA LEU A 193 -3.41 14.16 10.17
C LEU A 193 -2.38 15.16 10.73
N HIS A 194 -1.44 14.67 11.54
CA HIS A 194 -0.34 15.47 12.05
C HIS A 194 0.54 16.02 10.92
N ALA A 195 0.91 15.18 9.95
CA ALA A 195 1.71 15.57 8.79
C ALA A 195 1.00 16.61 7.90
N LEU A 196 -0.34 16.60 7.88
CA LEU A 196 -1.17 17.58 7.18
C LEU A 196 -1.43 18.85 8.02
N GLY A 197 -0.75 18.99 9.16
CA GLY A 197 -0.78 20.18 10.02
C GLY A 197 -1.89 20.22 11.05
N VAL A 198 -2.54 19.09 11.37
CA VAL A 198 -3.49 19.00 12.48
C VAL A 198 -2.72 18.83 13.79
N PRO A 199 -2.81 19.79 14.73
CA PRO A 199 -2.16 19.66 16.04
C PRO A 199 -2.61 18.39 16.78
N PRO A 200 -1.73 17.70 17.53
CA PRO A 200 -2.07 16.46 18.24
C PRO A 200 -3.28 16.60 19.18
N ASP A 201 -3.44 17.74 19.86
CA ASP A 201 -4.56 18.04 20.76
C ASP A 201 -5.90 18.24 20.03
N ARG A 202 -5.87 18.37 18.69
CA ARG A 202 -7.03 18.49 17.83
C ARG A 202 -7.38 17.21 17.07
N VAL A 203 -6.52 16.19 17.12
CA VAL A 203 -6.83 14.87 16.54
C VAL A 203 -7.86 14.18 17.44
N PRO A 204 -9.08 13.86 16.94
CA PRO A 204 -10.09 13.21 17.76
C PRO A 204 -9.62 11.84 18.27
N SER A 205 -9.91 11.54 19.54
CA SER A 205 -9.67 10.21 20.12
C SER A 205 -10.66 9.16 19.59
N ASP A 206 -11.88 9.60 19.28
CA ASP A 206 -12.94 8.76 18.70
C ASP A 206 -12.65 8.42 17.23
N GLU A 207 -12.77 7.14 16.89
CA GLU A 207 -12.46 6.60 15.56
C GLU A 207 -13.29 7.24 14.45
N MET A 208 -14.61 7.33 14.65
CA MET A 208 -15.53 7.88 13.64
C MET A 208 -15.20 9.35 13.33
N HIS A 209 -14.98 10.16 14.37
CA HIS A 209 -14.59 11.56 14.17
C HIS A 209 -13.20 11.70 13.54
N ARG A 210 -12.24 10.84 13.87
CA ARG A 210 -10.90 10.85 13.26
C ARG A 210 -10.96 10.51 11.77
N ILE A 211 -11.72 9.48 11.40
CA ILE A 211 -11.99 9.11 10.01
C ILE A 211 -12.64 10.28 9.25
N GLY A 212 -13.64 10.92 9.86
CA GLY A 212 -14.31 12.09 9.26
C GLY A 212 -13.36 13.26 9.01
N LEU A 213 -12.48 13.55 9.96
CA LEU A 213 -11.46 14.59 9.81
C LEU A 213 -10.46 14.23 8.70
N TYR A 214 -9.95 13.01 8.69
CA TYR A 214 -9.02 12.55 7.65
C TYR A 214 -9.63 12.63 6.24
N ARG A 215 -10.87 12.20 6.07
CA ARG A 215 -11.59 12.33 4.80
C ARG A 215 -11.78 13.78 4.37
N SER A 216 -12.06 14.68 5.32
CA SER A 216 -12.17 16.12 5.06
C SER A 216 -10.83 16.69 4.57
N MET A 217 -9.72 16.29 5.21
CA MET A 217 -8.38 16.70 4.79
C MET A 217 -8.04 16.20 3.37
N LEU A 218 -8.35 14.94 3.04
CA LEU A 218 -8.15 14.41 1.69
C LEU A 218 -9.03 15.05 0.62
N ALA A 219 -10.18 15.62 1.00
CA ALA A 219 -11.07 16.35 0.10
C ALA A 219 -10.59 17.79 -0.16
N GLU A 220 -9.95 18.44 0.82
CA GLU A 220 -9.43 19.81 0.68
C GLU A 220 -8.01 19.85 0.09
N ARG A 221 -7.20 18.80 0.31
CA ARG A 221 -5.80 18.72 -0.12
C ARG A 221 -5.64 17.87 -1.37
N ARG A 222 -4.63 18.19 -2.18
CA ARG A 222 -4.13 17.40 -3.29
C ARG A 222 -2.89 16.64 -2.84
N VAL A 223 -3.08 15.48 -2.23
CA VAL A 223 -1.99 14.61 -1.78
C VAL A 223 -2.03 13.24 -2.44
N VAL A 224 -0.85 12.63 -2.60
CA VAL A 224 -0.73 11.19 -2.89
C VAL A 224 -0.50 10.44 -1.59
N VAL A 225 -1.28 9.38 -1.33
CA VAL A 225 -1.14 8.51 -0.17
C VAL A 225 -0.70 7.14 -0.66
N LEU A 226 0.41 6.62 -0.13
CA LEU A 226 0.87 5.27 -0.39
C LEU A 226 0.81 4.43 0.89
N LEU A 227 -0.05 3.41 0.87
CA LEU A 227 -0.19 2.42 1.93
C LEU A 227 0.51 1.13 1.47
N ASP A 228 1.71 0.89 1.99
CA ASP A 228 2.60 -0.17 1.51
C ASP A 228 2.49 -1.45 2.35
N ASP A 229 2.52 -2.61 1.69
CA ASP A 229 2.40 -3.97 2.24
C ASP A 229 1.15 -4.18 3.13
N VAL A 230 -0.02 -3.72 2.66
CA VAL A 230 -1.31 -4.01 3.28
C VAL A 230 -1.57 -5.51 3.29
N ARG A 231 -1.94 -6.03 4.47
CA ARG A 231 -2.24 -7.44 4.69
C ARG A 231 -3.67 -7.81 4.32
N ASP A 232 -4.65 -7.03 4.79
CA ASP A 232 -6.08 -7.37 4.73
C ASP A 232 -7.00 -6.14 4.61
N GLU A 233 -8.27 -6.37 4.29
CA GLU A 233 -9.27 -5.31 4.11
C GLU A 233 -9.52 -4.47 5.36
N PRO A 234 -9.68 -5.05 6.57
CA PRO A 234 -9.86 -4.27 7.80
C PRO A 234 -8.75 -3.25 8.04
N GLN A 235 -7.50 -3.59 7.70
CA GLN A 235 -6.36 -2.69 7.89
C GLN A 235 -6.40 -1.44 7.01
N VAL A 236 -6.99 -1.52 5.81
CA VAL A 236 -6.98 -0.40 4.85
C VAL A 236 -8.31 0.33 4.75
N ARG A 237 -9.44 -0.34 5.00
CA ARG A 237 -10.79 0.21 4.79
C ARG A 237 -11.03 1.56 5.49
N PRO A 238 -10.58 1.80 6.74
CA PRO A 238 -10.73 3.10 7.40
C PRO A 238 -9.93 4.23 6.74
N LEU A 239 -8.81 3.91 6.08
CA LEU A 239 -7.91 4.84 5.40
C LEU A 239 -8.34 5.16 3.96
N LEU A 240 -9.38 4.49 3.45
CA LEU A 240 -9.90 4.76 2.12
C LEU A 240 -10.86 5.95 2.12
N ALA A 241 -10.66 6.81 1.13
CA ALA A 241 -11.55 7.90 0.79
C ALA A 241 -11.63 8.03 -0.74
N ARG A 242 -12.82 8.33 -1.26
CA ARG A 242 -12.96 8.86 -2.61
C ARG A 242 -12.77 10.37 -2.52
N SER A 243 -11.77 10.88 -3.23
CA SER A 243 -11.46 12.31 -3.27
C SER A 243 -11.36 12.76 -4.72
N LEU A 244 -11.75 14.02 -4.97
CA LEU A 244 -11.54 14.68 -6.25
C LEU A 244 -10.08 15.12 -6.45
N THR A 245 -9.37 15.32 -5.34
CA THR A 245 -8.09 16.01 -5.27
C THR A 245 -6.93 15.09 -4.91
N SER A 246 -7.18 14.05 -4.12
CA SER A 246 -6.15 13.13 -3.61
C SER A 246 -6.23 11.75 -4.26
N GLN A 247 -5.09 11.07 -4.35
CA GLN A 247 -4.98 9.70 -4.88
C GLN A 247 -4.43 8.77 -3.80
N ILE A 248 -5.08 7.62 -3.61
CA ILE A 248 -4.61 6.56 -2.70
C ILE A 248 -4.05 5.40 -3.53
N LEU A 249 -2.85 4.98 -3.21
CA LEU A 249 -2.15 3.82 -3.74
C LEU A 249 -1.98 2.80 -2.61
N ILE A 250 -2.23 1.53 -2.90
CA ILE A 250 -2.15 0.43 -1.95
C ILE A 250 -1.25 -0.61 -2.56
N THR A 251 -0.27 -1.14 -1.84
CA THR A 251 0.38 -2.39 -2.23
C THR A 251 -0.09 -3.52 -1.33
N SER A 252 -0.32 -4.69 -1.89
CA SER A 252 -0.83 -5.85 -1.14
C SER A 252 -0.46 -7.15 -1.84
N ARG A 253 -0.30 -8.22 -1.05
CA ARG A 253 -0.19 -9.60 -1.58
C ARG A 253 -1.58 -10.16 -1.85
N SER A 254 -2.52 -9.93 -0.92
CA SER A 254 -3.93 -10.30 -1.04
C SER A 254 -4.62 -9.61 -2.22
N ARG A 255 -5.65 -10.26 -2.77
CA ARG A 255 -6.57 -9.70 -3.79
C ARG A 255 -7.52 -8.64 -3.25
N LEU A 256 -7.59 -8.47 -1.92
CA LEU A 256 -8.48 -7.57 -1.17
C LEU A 256 -9.85 -7.41 -1.86
N LEU A 257 -10.49 -8.54 -2.19
CA LEU A 257 -11.71 -8.57 -3.01
C LEU A 257 -12.89 -7.95 -2.29
N GLY A 258 -12.87 -7.90 -0.95
CA GLY A 258 -13.92 -7.27 -0.15
C GLY A 258 -13.91 -5.74 -0.17
N LEU A 259 -12.99 -5.09 -0.89
CA LEU A 259 -12.96 -3.64 -1.05
C LEU A 259 -13.75 -3.20 -2.29
N ASP A 260 -14.81 -2.45 -2.05
CA ASP A 260 -15.59 -1.78 -3.08
C ASP A 260 -14.92 -0.49 -3.54
N GLY A 261 -15.12 -0.12 -4.81
CA GLY A 261 -14.63 1.14 -5.34
C GLY A 261 -13.10 1.26 -5.36
N VAL A 262 -12.39 0.15 -5.52
CA VAL A 262 -10.92 0.10 -5.65
C VAL A 262 -10.56 -0.53 -6.98
N ARG A 263 -9.76 0.16 -7.79
CA ARG A 263 -9.17 -0.43 -9.01
C ARG A 263 -8.00 -1.32 -8.63
N ARG A 264 -7.76 -2.38 -9.42
CA ARG A 264 -6.73 -3.37 -9.13
C ARG A 264 -5.81 -3.50 -10.33
N LEU A 265 -4.52 -3.48 -10.07
CA LEU A 265 -3.46 -3.76 -11.04
C LEU A 265 -2.62 -4.91 -10.50
N THR A 266 -2.55 -6.00 -11.25
CA THR A 266 -1.73 -7.16 -10.89
C THR A 266 -0.41 -7.10 -11.64
N LEU A 267 0.69 -7.12 -10.90
CA LEU A 267 2.04 -7.20 -11.46
C LEU A 267 2.38 -8.65 -11.78
N ALA A 268 2.87 -8.89 -13.00
CA ALA A 268 3.40 -10.18 -13.43
C ALA A 268 4.92 -10.29 -13.11
N PRO A 269 5.56 -11.46 -13.22
CA PRO A 269 7.02 -11.54 -13.30
C PRO A 269 7.57 -10.66 -14.43
N LEU A 270 8.85 -10.28 -14.34
CA LEU A 270 9.49 -9.54 -15.44
C LEU A 270 9.50 -10.40 -16.70
N ALA A 271 9.39 -9.75 -17.86
CA ALA A 271 9.76 -10.42 -19.10
C ALA A 271 11.25 -10.80 -19.05
N ARG A 272 11.62 -11.91 -19.69
CA ARG A 272 13.03 -12.36 -19.73
C ARG A 272 14.00 -11.26 -20.19
N SER A 273 13.59 -10.44 -21.16
CA SER A 273 14.37 -9.29 -21.62
C SER A 273 14.57 -8.24 -20.53
N GLU A 274 13.53 -7.94 -19.75
CA GLU A 274 13.60 -6.97 -18.64
C GLU A 274 14.46 -7.50 -17.48
N SER A 275 14.42 -8.81 -17.20
CA SER A 275 15.34 -9.44 -16.23
C SER A 275 16.80 -9.30 -16.66
N LEU A 276 17.09 -9.47 -17.96
CA LEU A 276 18.43 -9.24 -18.49
C LEU A 276 18.84 -7.77 -18.41
N ASP A 277 17.92 -6.85 -18.69
CA ASP A 277 18.18 -5.41 -18.56
C ASP A 277 18.50 -5.04 -17.10
N LEU A 278 17.81 -5.63 -16.13
CA LEU A 278 18.14 -5.47 -14.71
C LEU A 278 19.52 -6.06 -14.38
N LEU A 279 19.87 -7.23 -14.91
CA LEU A 279 21.22 -7.78 -14.76
C LEU A 279 22.29 -6.89 -15.41
N ARG A 280 22.01 -6.27 -16.57
CA ARG A 280 22.94 -5.33 -17.23
C ARG A 280 23.19 -4.11 -16.35
N LEU A 281 22.13 -3.57 -15.74
CA LEU A 281 22.24 -2.43 -14.83
C LEU A 281 23.12 -2.76 -13.61
N LEU A 282 22.97 -3.96 -13.05
CA LEU A 282 23.64 -4.36 -11.81
C LEU A 282 25.07 -4.89 -12.03
N VAL A 283 25.28 -5.69 -13.07
CA VAL A 283 26.54 -6.44 -13.31
C VAL A 283 27.41 -5.78 -14.37
N GLY A 284 26.82 -4.92 -15.22
CA GLY A 284 27.45 -4.27 -16.36
C GLY A 284 27.05 -4.90 -17.70
N SER A 285 26.73 -4.04 -18.66
CA SER A 285 26.23 -4.43 -19.99
C SER A 285 27.19 -5.35 -20.77
N ASP A 286 28.50 -5.11 -20.67
CA ASP A 286 29.49 -5.88 -21.42
C ASP A 286 29.57 -7.33 -20.97
N ARG A 287 29.56 -7.59 -19.65
CA ARG A 287 29.60 -8.95 -19.09
C ARG A 287 28.34 -9.74 -19.45
N VAL A 288 27.17 -9.11 -19.33
CA VAL A 288 25.90 -9.76 -19.68
C VAL A 288 25.82 -10.03 -21.18
N ARG A 289 26.37 -9.14 -22.02
CA ARG A 289 26.43 -9.35 -23.47
C ARG A 289 27.40 -10.46 -23.85
N SER A 290 28.59 -10.51 -23.25
CA SER A 290 29.60 -11.54 -23.54
C SER A 290 29.17 -12.93 -23.08
N GLU A 291 28.40 -13.03 -22.00
CA GLU A 291 27.92 -14.29 -21.42
C GLU A 291 26.38 -14.38 -21.40
N HIS A 292 25.74 -13.99 -22.51
CA HIS A 292 24.27 -13.85 -22.60
C HIS A 292 23.48 -15.11 -22.20
N ALA A 293 23.90 -16.28 -22.66
CA ALA A 293 23.23 -17.55 -22.32
C ALA A 293 23.32 -17.86 -20.82
N ALA A 294 24.45 -17.54 -20.17
CA ALA A 294 24.59 -17.72 -18.73
C ALA A 294 23.74 -16.72 -17.93
N ALA A 295 23.68 -15.46 -18.38
CA ALA A 295 22.80 -14.46 -17.79
C ALA A 295 21.32 -14.86 -17.87
N LEU A 296 20.88 -15.44 -18.99
CA LEU A 296 19.54 -16.00 -19.13
C LEU A 296 19.27 -17.11 -18.12
N ARG A 297 20.18 -18.08 -17.99
CA ARG A 297 20.05 -19.16 -16.99
C ARG A 297 19.94 -18.62 -15.56
N ILE A 298 20.69 -17.57 -15.22
CA ILE A 298 20.60 -16.91 -13.91
C ILE A 298 19.24 -16.24 -13.72
N ALA A 299 18.73 -15.53 -14.73
CA ALA A 299 17.41 -14.88 -14.69
C ALA A 299 16.27 -15.90 -14.57
N ASP A 300 16.34 -17.02 -15.31
CA ASP A 300 15.38 -18.12 -15.24
C ASP A 300 15.43 -18.82 -13.87
N PHE A 301 16.62 -19.06 -13.31
CA PHE A 301 16.75 -19.54 -11.91
C PHE A 301 16.10 -18.59 -10.92
N CYS A 302 16.22 -17.28 -11.14
CA CYS A 302 15.57 -16.25 -10.32
C CYS A 302 14.04 -16.16 -10.55
N ALA A 303 13.45 -17.06 -11.35
CA ALA A 303 12.05 -17.06 -11.77
C ALA A 303 11.57 -15.71 -12.33
N ASN A 304 12.49 -14.92 -12.89
CA ASN A 304 12.25 -13.55 -13.33
C ASN A 304 11.61 -12.62 -12.27
N LEU A 305 11.85 -12.90 -10.99
CA LEU A 305 11.44 -12.04 -9.88
C LEU A 305 12.44 -10.89 -9.70
N PRO A 306 12.00 -9.61 -9.74
CA PRO A 306 12.89 -8.47 -9.55
C PRO A 306 13.76 -8.54 -8.30
N LEU A 307 13.19 -8.96 -7.16
CA LEU A 307 13.94 -9.10 -5.92
C LEU A 307 15.05 -10.15 -6.03
N ALA A 308 14.75 -11.33 -6.58
CA ALA A 308 15.73 -12.40 -6.74
C ALA A 308 16.85 -12.01 -7.71
N VAL A 309 16.49 -11.41 -8.85
CA VAL A 309 17.46 -10.90 -9.85
C VAL A 309 18.34 -9.81 -9.25
N THR A 310 17.77 -8.91 -8.43
CA THR A 310 18.52 -7.84 -7.76
C THR A 310 19.55 -8.41 -6.79
N ILE A 311 19.15 -9.36 -5.94
CA ILE A 311 20.06 -9.99 -4.98
C ILE A 311 21.17 -10.76 -5.71
N ALA A 312 20.83 -11.56 -6.73
CA ALA A 312 21.79 -12.29 -7.54
C ALA A 312 22.75 -11.35 -8.27
N GLY A 313 22.22 -10.32 -8.94
CA GLY A 313 22.99 -9.32 -9.67
C GLY A 313 23.98 -8.59 -8.77
N ARG A 314 23.56 -8.11 -7.60
CA ARG A 314 24.46 -7.45 -6.64
C ARG A 314 25.56 -8.37 -6.12
N LYS A 315 25.25 -9.66 -5.88
CA LYS A 315 26.28 -10.66 -5.50
C LYS A 315 27.31 -10.91 -6.59
N ILE A 316 26.85 -10.98 -7.84
CA ILE A 316 27.71 -11.18 -9.01
C ILE A 316 28.57 -9.93 -9.25
N ALA A 317 27.99 -8.73 -9.10
CA ALA A 317 28.70 -7.46 -9.20
C ALA A 317 29.83 -7.35 -8.17
N ALA A 318 29.62 -7.86 -6.95
CA ALA A 318 30.63 -7.95 -5.91
C ALA A 318 31.76 -8.97 -6.21
N GLN A 319 31.66 -9.74 -7.31
CA GLN A 319 32.68 -10.70 -7.78
C GLN A 319 33.07 -10.41 -9.25
N PRO A 320 33.81 -9.32 -9.53
CA PRO A 320 34.10 -8.90 -10.90
C PRO A 320 34.86 -9.93 -11.74
N GLY A 321 35.74 -10.73 -11.11
CA GLY A 321 36.54 -11.75 -11.79
C GLY A 321 35.82 -13.07 -12.07
N ARG A 322 34.63 -13.29 -11.51
CA ARG A 322 33.90 -14.55 -11.66
C ARG A 322 33.06 -14.54 -12.93
N ARG A 323 33.10 -15.62 -13.72
CA ARG A 323 32.30 -15.72 -14.96
C ARG A 323 30.84 -15.97 -14.64
N LEU A 324 29.93 -15.46 -15.48
CA LEU A 324 28.49 -15.73 -15.33
C LEU A 324 28.20 -17.22 -15.55
N GLY A 325 28.92 -17.88 -16.45
CA GLY A 325 28.83 -19.33 -16.67
C GLY A 325 29.03 -20.13 -15.40
N GLU A 326 30.09 -19.83 -14.64
CA GLU A 326 30.40 -20.51 -13.37
C GLU A 326 29.34 -20.28 -12.29
N VAL A 327 28.66 -19.12 -12.31
CA VAL A 327 27.55 -18.84 -11.41
C VAL A 327 26.33 -19.67 -11.81
N ALA A 328 25.99 -19.66 -13.10
CA ALA A 328 24.86 -20.42 -13.64
C ALA A 328 25.03 -21.94 -13.42
N ASP A 329 26.23 -22.48 -13.64
CA ASP A 329 26.53 -23.90 -13.43
C ASP A 329 26.42 -24.28 -11.95
N ARG A 330 26.90 -23.40 -11.05
CA ARG A 330 26.73 -23.60 -9.61
C ARG A 330 25.25 -23.60 -9.20
N LEU A 331 24.43 -22.73 -9.79
CA LEU A 331 22.99 -22.70 -9.51
C LEU A 331 22.30 -23.98 -9.98
N ALA A 332 22.66 -24.47 -11.17
CA ALA A 332 22.14 -25.71 -11.72
C ALA A 332 22.57 -26.96 -10.93
N ALA A 333 23.80 -26.98 -10.39
CA ALA A 333 24.29 -28.05 -9.53
C ALA A 333 23.60 -28.09 -8.14
N GLY A 334 22.79 -27.09 -7.82
CA GLY A 334 22.09 -26.96 -6.55
C GLY A 334 22.78 -25.98 -5.60
N VAL A 335 21.98 -25.09 -5.03
CA VAL A 335 22.39 -24.17 -3.97
C VAL A 335 21.35 -24.17 -2.86
N THR A 336 21.78 -23.81 -1.66
CA THR A 336 20.84 -23.33 -0.65
C THR A 336 20.27 -21.99 -1.10
N VAL A 337 19.00 -21.97 -1.52
CA VAL A 337 18.33 -20.79 -2.07
C VAL A 337 18.32 -19.64 -1.08
N ALA A 338 17.96 -19.88 0.19
CA ALA A 338 17.94 -18.82 1.20
C ALA A 338 19.32 -18.16 1.40
N ASN A 339 20.41 -18.94 1.36
CA ASN A 339 21.75 -18.39 1.47
C ASN A 339 22.17 -17.66 0.19
N TRP A 340 21.80 -18.19 -0.98
CA TRP A 340 22.13 -17.60 -2.26
C TRP A 340 21.36 -16.29 -2.50
N LEU A 341 20.09 -16.23 -2.17
CA LEU A 341 19.22 -15.06 -2.32
C LEU A 341 19.08 -14.25 -1.04
N ARG A 342 20.23 -13.97 -0.42
CA ARG A 342 20.40 -13.04 0.70
C ARG A 342 21.62 -12.16 0.52
N ILE A 343 21.47 -10.84 0.58
CA ILE A 343 22.58 -9.88 0.59
C ILE A 343 22.32 -8.82 1.66
N GLY A 344 23.23 -8.68 2.63
CA GLY A 344 22.98 -7.84 3.80
C GLY A 344 21.73 -8.30 4.56
N ASP A 345 20.81 -7.37 4.76
CA ASP A 345 19.48 -7.50 5.37
C ASP A 345 18.37 -7.80 4.35
N ILE A 346 18.68 -7.87 3.05
CA ILE A 346 17.71 -8.19 2.00
C ILE A 346 17.76 -9.68 1.71
N CYS A 347 16.64 -10.39 1.95
CA CYS A 347 16.50 -11.82 1.72
C CYS A 347 15.18 -12.16 1.03
N LEU A 348 15.21 -13.05 0.03
CA LEU A 348 13.96 -13.54 -0.58
C LEU A 348 13.11 -14.31 0.43
N ALA A 349 13.73 -15.08 1.33
CA ALA A 349 13.03 -15.90 2.32
C ALA A 349 12.13 -15.08 3.25
N ASP A 350 12.54 -13.87 3.60
CA ASP A 350 11.77 -12.99 4.49
C ASP A 350 10.45 -12.54 3.84
N SER A 351 10.37 -12.56 2.50
CA SER A 351 9.13 -12.27 1.77
C SER A 351 8.23 -13.50 1.55
N VAL A 352 8.79 -14.71 1.60
CA VAL A 352 8.12 -15.96 1.21
C VAL A 352 7.69 -16.79 2.42
N LEU A 353 8.57 -16.97 3.40
CA LEU A 353 8.31 -17.86 4.54
C LEU A 353 7.13 -17.40 5.40
N PRO A 354 6.95 -16.10 5.73
CA PRO A 354 5.77 -15.65 6.46
C PRO A 354 4.46 -16.00 5.74
N ALA A 355 4.44 -15.84 4.41
CA ALA A 355 3.29 -16.18 3.57
C ALA A 355 2.99 -17.69 3.61
N TYR A 356 4.03 -18.53 3.53
CA TYR A 356 3.90 -19.98 3.67
C TYR A 356 3.41 -20.38 5.07
N LEU A 357 3.97 -19.79 6.12
CA LEU A 357 3.63 -20.14 7.51
C LEU A 357 2.18 -19.82 7.86
N SER A 358 1.61 -18.75 7.29
CA SER A 358 0.19 -18.39 7.47
C SER A 358 -0.80 -19.32 6.77
N LEU A 359 -0.34 -20.21 5.88
CA LEU A 359 -1.24 -21.08 5.13
C LEU A 359 -1.92 -22.15 6.00
N PRO A 360 -3.18 -22.50 5.68
CA PRO A 360 -3.83 -23.70 6.19
C PRO A 360 -3.05 -24.99 5.83
N PRO A 361 -3.21 -26.09 6.59
CA PRO A 361 -2.48 -27.34 6.35
C PRO A 361 -2.62 -27.90 4.93
N LEU A 362 -3.82 -27.86 4.36
CA LEU A 362 -4.05 -28.32 2.99
C LEU A 362 -3.27 -27.48 1.98
N ALA A 363 -3.33 -26.15 2.07
CA ALA A 363 -2.58 -25.27 1.19
C ALA A 363 -1.06 -25.48 1.31
N LYS A 364 -0.53 -25.75 2.50
CA LYS A 364 0.89 -26.15 2.69
C LYS A 364 1.22 -27.45 1.98
N HIS A 365 0.33 -28.43 2.01
CA HIS A 365 0.50 -29.69 1.27
C HIS A 365 0.52 -29.44 -0.24
N VAL A 366 -0.37 -28.59 -0.76
CA VAL A 366 -0.36 -28.18 -2.17
C VAL A 366 0.96 -27.54 -2.56
N VAL A 367 1.54 -26.64 -1.75
CA VAL A 367 2.85 -26.04 -2.04
C VAL A 367 3.94 -27.10 -2.22
N HIS A 368 3.98 -28.10 -1.35
CA HIS A 368 4.97 -29.18 -1.44
C HIS A 368 4.75 -30.06 -2.67
N MET A 369 3.50 -30.40 -2.98
CA MET A 369 3.17 -31.16 -4.19
C MET A 369 3.56 -30.40 -5.47
N LEU A 370 3.28 -29.10 -5.54
CA LEU A 370 3.68 -28.28 -6.70
C LEU A 370 5.19 -28.14 -6.81
N ALA A 371 5.91 -28.03 -5.69
CA ALA A 371 7.37 -27.95 -5.66
C ALA A 371 8.07 -29.21 -6.20
N GLU A 372 7.40 -30.36 -6.21
CA GLU A 372 7.96 -31.66 -6.62
C GLU A 372 7.84 -31.96 -8.12
N GLY A 373 7.09 -31.17 -8.90
CA GLY A 373 7.07 -31.34 -10.36
C GLY A 373 5.81 -30.92 -11.10
N CYS A 374 4.96 -30.07 -10.52
CA CYS A 374 3.78 -29.56 -11.22
C CYS A 374 3.99 -28.10 -11.62
N ASP A 375 4.17 -27.85 -12.91
CA ASP A 375 4.41 -26.51 -13.45
C ASP A 375 3.15 -25.63 -13.41
N GLU A 376 1.97 -26.21 -13.61
CA GLU A 376 0.69 -25.51 -13.64
C GLU A 376 -0.41 -26.30 -12.94
N VAL A 377 -1.26 -25.60 -12.20
CA VAL A 377 -2.40 -26.16 -11.47
C VAL A 377 -3.68 -25.41 -11.80
N THR A 378 -4.77 -26.16 -11.83
CA THR A 378 -6.14 -25.64 -11.92
C THR A 378 -6.95 -26.20 -10.74
N PRO A 379 -8.07 -25.57 -10.33
CA PRO A 379 -8.89 -26.11 -9.24
C PRO A 379 -9.38 -27.53 -9.52
N ALA A 380 -9.82 -27.81 -10.76
CA ALA A 380 -10.27 -29.13 -11.17
C ALA A 380 -9.14 -30.17 -11.16
N GLY A 381 -7.94 -29.81 -11.64
CA GLY A 381 -6.77 -30.70 -11.58
C GLY A 381 -6.37 -31.01 -10.14
N LEU A 382 -6.34 -29.99 -9.27
CA LEU A 382 -6.02 -30.17 -7.86
C LEU A 382 -7.04 -31.06 -7.14
N ALA A 383 -8.34 -30.87 -7.42
CA ALA A 383 -9.41 -31.70 -6.87
C ALA A 383 -9.27 -33.16 -7.28
N HIS A 384 -8.93 -33.41 -8.55
CA HIS A 384 -8.66 -34.74 -9.08
C HIS A 384 -7.46 -35.39 -8.39
N ASP A 385 -6.32 -34.70 -8.34
CA ASP A 385 -5.04 -35.26 -7.87
C ASP A 385 -5.03 -35.55 -6.37
N LEU A 386 -5.75 -34.75 -5.58
CA LEU A 386 -5.87 -34.93 -4.13
C LEU A 386 -7.13 -35.71 -3.71
N HIS A 387 -7.98 -36.11 -4.66
CA HIS A 387 -9.26 -36.76 -4.39
C HIS A 387 -10.15 -35.97 -3.39
N ILE A 388 -10.23 -34.65 -3.57
CA ILE A 388 -11.04 -33.72 -2.76
C ILE A 388 -12.16 -33.08 -3.58
N SER A 389 -13.11 -32.42 -2.92
CA SER A 389 -14.13 -31.65 -3.64
C SER A 389 -13.52 -30.43 -4.34
N ILE A 390 -14.17 -29.98 -5.43
CA ILE A 390 -13.77 -28.76 -6.15
C ILE A 390 -13.74 -27.55 -5.23
N ASP A 391 -14.74 -27.37 -4.36
CA ASP A 391 -14.81 -26.27 -3.39
C ASP A 391 -13.59 -26.27 -2.43
N THR A 392 -13.12 -27.46 -2.03
CA THR A 392 -11.97 -27.59 -1.15
C THR A 392 -10.67 -27.23 -1.88
N ALA A 393 -10.55 -27.62 -3.15
CA ALA A 393 -9.43 -27.26 -4.00
C ALA A 393 -9.40 -25.75 -4.27
N GLU A 394 -10.54 -25.14 -4.59
CA GLU A 394 -10.68 -23.69 -4.77
C GLU A 394 -10.27 -22.94 -3.50
N TYR A 395 -10.76 -23.35 -2.32
CA TYR A 395 -10.38 -22.74 -1.05
C TYR A 395 -8.86 -22.81 -0.77
N ALA A 396 -8.24 -23.95 -1.06
CA ALA A 396 -6.79 -24.11 -0.91
C ALA A 396 -6.03 -23.21 -1.89
N MET A 397 -6.47 -23.14 -3.15
CA MET A 397 -5.86 -22.28 -4.16
C MET A 397 -6.04 -20.79 -3.84
N ASP A 398 -7.22 -20.38 -3.41
CA ASP A 398 -7.50 -19.00 -2.97
C ASP A 398 -6.57 -18.57 -1.85
N SER A 399 -6.33 -19.45 -0.86
CA SER A 399 -5.37 -19.21 0.22
C SER A 399 -3.95 -18.97 -0.31
N LEU A 400 -3.52 -19.70 -1.35
CA LEU A 400 -2.20 -19.53 -1.98
C LEU A 400 -2.11 -18.28 -2.84
N ILE A 401 -3.20 -17.92 -3.51
CA ILE A 401 -3.30 -16.70 -4.31
C ILE A 401 -3.28 -15.47 -3.40
N ASP A 402 -4.03 -15.46 -2.29
CA ASP A 402 -4.13 -14.32 -1.38
C ASP A 402 -2.87 -14.10 -0.54
N THR A 403 -2.08 -15.15 -0.29
CA THR A 403 -0.74 -15.02 0.28
C THR A 403 0.33 -14.64 -0.74
N GLY A 404 -0.01 -14.65 -2.04
CA GLY A 404 0.88 -14.28 -3.13
C GLY A 404 1.97 -15.33 -3.44
N LEU A 405 1.70 -16.60 -3.15
CA LEU A 405 2.59 -17.71 -3.52
C LEU A 405 2.24 -18.31 -4.87
N LEU A 406 0.96 -18.28 -5.26
CA LEU A 406 0.49 -18.76 -6.54
C LEU A 406 0.38 -17.63 -7.56
N HIS A 407 0.95 -17.84 -8.74
CA HIS A 407 1.01 -16.84 -9.80
C HIS A 407 0.04 -17.23 -10.90
N ARG A 408 -0.75 -16.27 -11.39
CA ARG A 408 -1.59 -16.51 -12.56
C ARG A 408 -0.73 -16.60 -13.82
N VAL A 409 -1.00 -17.58 -14.67
CA VAL A 409 -0.39 -17.72 -16.01
C VAL A 409 -1.42 -17.44 -17.10
N SER A 410 -0.98 -17.41 -18.35
CA SER A 410 -1.86 -17.22 -19.50
C SER A 410 -2.88 -18.35 -19.61
N GLY A 411 -4.16 -18.00 -19.56
CA GLY A 411 -5.27 -18.95 -19.69
C GLY A 411 -6.33 -18.78 -18.59
N PRO A 412 -7.52 -19.39 -18.77
CA PRO A 412 -8.54 -19.40 -17.74
C PRO A 412 -8.09 -20.28 -16.58
N GLU A 413 -8.11 -19.72 -15.36
CA GLU A 413 -7.92 -20.44 -14.09
C GLU A 413 -6.63 -21.28 -13.97
N ARG A 414 -5.60 -20.92 -14.72
CA ARG A 414 -4.27 -21.54 -14.64
C ARG A 414 -3.36 -20.75 -13.75
N TYR A 415 -2.68 -21.47 -12.88
CA TYR A 415 -1.75 -20.88 -11.93
C TYR A 415 -0.49 -21.72 -11.79
N THR A 416 0.60 -21.11 -11.36
CA THR A 416 1.89 -21.76 -11.14
C THR A 416 2.48 -21.34 -9.80
N LEU A 417 3.18 -22.26 -9.15
CA LEU A 417 4.11 -21.93 -8.08
C LEU A 417 5.49 -21.76 -8.73
N PRO A 418 6.14 -20.59 -8.67
CA PRO A 418 7.45 -20.44 -9.29
C PRO A 418 8.44 -21.44 -8.68
N ALA A 419 9.18 -22.15 -9.54
CA ALA A 419 10.11 -23.20 -9.13
C ALA A 419 11.09 -22.74 -8.03
N LEU A 420 11.56 -21.49 -8.10
CA LEU A 420 12.41 -20.89 -7.07
C LEU A 420 11.75 -20.84 -5.69
N ILE A 421 10.46 -20.51 -5.65
CA ILE A 421 9.67 -20.41 -4.41
C ILE A 421 9.42 -21.81 -3.86
N GLY A 422 9.03 -22.77 -4.71
CA GLY A 422 8.88 -24.17 -4.32
C GLY A 422 10.18 -24.75 -3.75
N LEU A 423 11.31 -24.54 -4.44
CA LEU A 423 12.64 -24.97 -4.00
C LEU A 423 13.03 -24.35 -2.66
N LEU A 424 12.78 -23.05 -2.48
CA LEU A 424 13.04 -22.35 -1.22
C LEU A 424 12.23 -22.94 -0.07
N VAL A 425 10.92 -23.12 -0.27
CA VAL A 425 10.04 -23.70 0.77
C VAL A 425 10.49 -25.12 1.11
N ALA A 426 10.72 -25.97 0.11
CA ALA A 426 11.16 -27.36 0.34
C ALA A 426 12.48 -27.43 1.13
N GLN A 427 13.45 -26.58 0.81
CA GLN A 427 14.72 -26.52 1.53
C GLN A 427 14.55 -26.04 2.99
N GLU A 428 13.74 -25.00 3.22
CA GLU A 428 13.56 -24.45 4.57
C GLU A 428 12.70 -25.34 5.46
N THR A 429 11.69 -26.02 4.94
CA THR A 429 10.89 -26.98 5.72
C THR A 429 11.62 -28.31 5.92
N GLY A 430 12.42 -28.74 4.95
CA GLY A 430 13.24 -29.95 5.04
C GLY A 430 14.39 -29.84 6.05
N ARG A 431 14.87 -28.63 6.34
CA ARG A 431 15.90 -28.37 7.36
C ARG A 431 15.48 -28.70 8.79
N PHE A 432 14.19 -28.56 9.09
CA PHE A 432 13.63 -28.83 10.41
C PHE A 432 12.90 -30.18 10.48
N ALA A 433 12.75 -30.87 9.34
CA ALA A 433 12.34 -32.26 9.35
C ALA A 433 13.45 -33.07 10.03
N ILE A 434 13.21 -33.51 11.26
CA ILE A 434 14.01 -34.54 11.91
C ILE A 434 14.06 -35.69 10.92
N ARG A 435 15.23 -35.95 10.32
CA ARG A 435 15.45 -37.18 9.57
C ARG A 435 15.15 -38.31 10.55
N ARG A 436 14.02 -38.99 10.39
CA ARG A 436 13.90 -40.35 10.93
C ARG A 436 15.00 -41.12 10.23
N GLU A 437 16.10 -41.36 10.93
CA GLU A 437 17.12 -42.29 10.46
C GLU A 437 16.41 -43.59 10.07
N PRO A 438 16.74 -44.18 8.90
CA PRO A 438 16.31 -45.52 8.57
C PRO A 438 17.18 -46.49 9.37
N ASP A 439 17.01 -46.51 10.69
CA ASP A 439 17.56 -47.55 11.54
C ASP A 439 16.48 -48.04 12.51
N THR A 440 15.42 -48.60 11.93
CA THR A 440 14.67 -49.66 12.61
C THR A 440 15.39 -50.98 12.33
N GLY A 441 16.61 -51.12 12.87
CA GLY A 441 17.09 -52.42 13.30
C GLY A 441 16.08 -52.99 14.29
N GLU A 442 15.65 -54.22 14.05
CA GLU A 442 14.65 -54.96 14.81
C GLU A 442 14.82 -54.76 16.33
N LEU A 443 13.89 -54.04 16.96
CA LEU A 443 13.73 -54.07 18.40
C LEU A 443 13.14 -55.44 18.76
N PRO A 444 13.77 -56.22 19.66
CA PRO A 444 13.31 -57.56 19.99
C PRO A 444 11.94 -57.49 20.67
N VAL A 445 11.02 -58.33 20.19
CA VAL A 445 9.69 -58.53 20.73
C VAL A 445 9.79 -58.90 22.22
N VAL A 446 9.48 -57.96 23.11
CA VAL A 446 9.24 -58.27 24.51
C VAL A 446 7.91 -59.01 24.59
N ARG A 447 7.99 -60.33 24.78
CA ARG A 447 6.84 -61.18 25.12
C ARG A 447 6.22 -60.66 26.42
N SER A 448 4.99 -60.18 26.34
CA SER A 448 4.13 -59.92 27.50
C SER A 448 3.79 -61.26 28.16
N ALA A 449 4.47 -61.59 29.25
CA ALA A 449 4.00 -62.62 30.19
C ALA A 449 2.86 -62.03 31.04
N ALA A 450 1.73 -62.71 31.01
CA ALA A 450 0.68 -62.56 32.00
C ALA A 450 1.26 -62.86 33.40
N ASP A 451 1.06 -61.94 34.34
CA ASP A 451 0.49 -62.27 35.65
C ASP A 451 0.23 -60.98 36.46
N SER A 452 -1.06 -60.77 36.75
CA SER A 452 -1.56 -59.96 37.87
C SER A 452 -1.11 -60.64 39.18
N PRO A 453 -0.81 -59.94 40.29
CA PRO A 453 -1.86 -59.24 41.04
C PRO A 453 -1.39 -57.96 41.75
N PHE A 454 -2.27 -56.98 41.93
CA PHE A 454 -2.58 -56.37 43.24
C PHE A 454 -3.65 -55.28 43.06
N ARG A 455 -4.79 -55.52 43.72
CA ARG A 455 -5.83 -54.52 44.03
C ARG A 455 -5.26 -53.50 45.02
N VAL A 456 -5.62 -52.22 44.89
CA VAL A 456 -6.71 -51.51 45.59
C VAL A 456 -7.11 -50.31 44.74
#